data_AF-A0A0Q0XQA2-F1
#
_entry.id   AF-A0A0Q0XQA2-F1
#
_cell.length_a   1.000
_cell.length_b   1.000
_cell.length_c   1.000
_cell.angle_alpha   90.00
_cell.angle_beta   90.00
_cell.angle_gamma   90.00
#
_symmetry.space_group_name_H-M   'P 1'
#
loop_
_entity.id
_entity.type
_entity.pdbx_description
1 polymer ?
#
loop_
_entity_poly.entity_id
_entity_poly.type
_entity_poly.pdbx_seq_one_letter_code
_entity_poly.pdbx_strand_id
1 'polypeptide(L)'
;MKSKLSQKLQRKGIALILFLACSNLFAQNTLDKVQIEKAMVKALEWQEAHPIFALAPTDWTNGAYYVGVSKAHQATKNPIFLAALKTMGYYNEWKPLYRTYHADDVAISYMYLYANATRKNLVDLGPTKVFLDTHLYEPNSWKDGTDKKKEKKILWWWCDALFMAPPVITVYAKQTGEQKYLDAMHKYYMETYDLLYDKEEKLFARDTRFQWGVNDEDLKEPNGKKIFWARGNGWVLSGLALILTDLPKEYEHYDFYLNLYKEMASRIASLQQDDGLWRTSLLSPESFDHGEVSASGFYTYALAWGVNNGILDETKYTPEVKKAWKALVACQHENGMVGWVQDIGASPEPATKDSWQNYGTGAFLLAGSELLKLE
;
A
#
# COMPACT_ATOMS: atom_id res chain seq x y z
N MET A 1 22.27 -66.59 59.44
CA MET A 1 22.61 -66.02 60.76
C MET A 1 22.76 -64.52 60.62
N LYS A 2 22.07 -63.77 61.50
CA LYS A 2 22.24 -62.37 61.96
C LYS A 2 23.61 -61.73 61.62
N SER A 3 23.84 -60.42 61.43
CA SER A 3 23.08 -59.16 61.46
C SER A 3 24.12 -58.02 61.36
N LYS A 4 23.67 -56.79 61.05
CA LYS A 4 24.24 -55.46 61.39
C LYS A 4 25.10 -54.71 60.36
N LEU A 5 24.45 -53.64 59.86
CA LEU A 5 24.91 -52.26 59.67
C LEU A 5 26.30 -51.86 60.24
N SER A 6 27.07 -51.11 59.45
CA SER A 6 27.35 -49.68 59.74
C SER A 6 27.92 -48.93 58.52
N GLN A 7 27.42 -47.71 58.31
CA GLN A 7 27.76 -46.72 57.29
C GLN A 7 29.26 -46.36 57.20
N LYS A 8 29.75 -46.06 55.99
CA LYS A 8 30.51 -44.81 55.72
C LYS A 8 30.63 -44.50 54.21
N LEU A 9 29.93 -43.43 53.85
CA LEU A 9 30.28 -42.35 52.92
C LEU A 9 31.17 -42.60 51.68
N GLN A 10 30.56 -42.18 50.57
CA GLN A 10 31.06 -41.23 49.57
C GLN A 10 31.72 -41.73 48.28
N ARG A 11 31.11 -41.23 47.19
CA ARG A 11 31.69 -40.81 45.90
C ARG A 11 31.93 -41.90 44.85
N LYS A 12 30.97 -42.02 43.93
CA LYS A 12 31.06 -41.51 42.53
C LYS A 12 29.96 -42.18 41.69
N GLY A 13 28.98 -41.41 41.22
CA GLY A 13 28.82 -41.23 39.78
C GLY A 13 27.47 -41.76 39.29
N ILE A 14 26.39 -41.07 39.64
CA ILE A 14 25.10 -41.25 38.97
C ILE A 14 25.13 -40.32 37.75
N ALA A 15 25.30 -40.91 36.56
CA ALA A 15 25.02 -40.23 35.30
C ALA A 15 23.50 -40.13 35.16
N LEU A 16 22.94 -38.99 35.57
CA LEU A 16 21.56 -38.65 35.32
C LEU A 16 21.48 -38.13 33.87
N ILE A 17 20.99 -38.97 32.96
CA ILE A 17 20.63 -38.55 31.61
C ILE A 17 19.38 -37.67 31.75
N LEU A 18 19.58 -36.35 31.83
CA LEU A 18 18.54 -35.38 31.56
C LEU A 18 18.27 -35.40 30.05
N PHE A 19 17.26 -36.17 29.64
CA PHE A 19 16.56 -35.88 28.40
C PHE A 19 15.85 -34.53 28.59
N LEU A 20 16.54 -33.45 28.24
CA LEU A 20 15.89 -32.18 27.95
C LEU A 20 14.96 -32.43 26.77
N ALA A 21 13.67 -32.54 27.06
CA ALA A 21 12.64 -32.32 26.06
C ALA A 21 12.73 -30.85 25.64
N CYS A 22 13.60 -30.55 24.66
CA CYS A 22 13.42 -29.41 23.78
C CYS A 22 12.22 -29.71 22.88
N SER A 23 11.02 -29.69 23.44
CA SER A 23 9.84 -29.38 22.66
C SER A 23 10.02 -27.95 22.19
N ASN A 24 10.52 -27.80 20.97
CA ASN A 24 10.51 -26.53 20.27
C ASN A 24 9.12 -25.92 20.41
N LEU A 25 9.04 -24.83 21.17
CA LEU A 25 7.98 -23.84 21.09
C LEU A 25 8.05 -23.21 19.69
N PHE A 26 7.69 -23.97 18.65
CA PHE A 26 7.01 -23.40 17.51
C PHE A 26 5.58 -23.15 17.97
N ALA A 27 5.40 -22.13 18.81
CA ALA A 27 4.12 -21.45 18.81
C ALA A 27 3.99 -20.87 17.41
N GLN A 28 3.34 -21.63 16.53
CA GLN A 28 2.85 -21.18 15.25
C GLN A 28 2.08 -19.89 15.54
N ASN A 29 2.69 -18.74 15.27
CA ASN A 29 2.10 -17.43 15.50
C ASN A 29 1.07 -17.22 14.38
N THR A 30 0.00 -18.02 14.43
CA THR A 30 -1.10 -18.01 13.48
C THR A 30 -1.82 -16.68 13.62
N LEU A 31 -2.03 -16.01 12.50
CA LEU A 31 -2.77 -14.76 12.47
C LEU A 31 -4.21 -15.00 12.93
N ASP A 32 -4.64 -14.26 13.93
CA ASP A 32 -6.04 -14.28 14.36
C ASP A 32 -6.88 -13.48 13.36
N LYS A 33 -7.44 -14.19 12.37
CA LYS A 33 -8.25 -13.61 11.30
C LYS A 33 -9.48 -12.86 11.84
N VAL A 34 -10.04 -13.30 12.98
CA VAL A 34 -11.18 -12.63 13.62
C VAL A 34 -10.76 -11.28 14.20
N GLN A 35 -9.59 -11.21 14.85
CA GLN A 35 -9.08 -9.92 15.35
C GLN A 35 -8.66 -8.97 14.23
N ILE A 36 -8.12 -9.50 13.13
CA ILE A 36 -7.79 -8.69 11.95
C ILE A 36 -9.05 -8.04 11.39
N GLU A 37 -10.09 -8.83 11.11
CA GLU A 37 -11.35 -8.28 10.59
C GLU A 37 -11.98 -7.28 11.58
N LYS A 38 -11.97 -7.59 12.88
CA LYS A 38 -12.46 -6.67 13.91
C LYS A 38 -11.72 -5.33 13.92
N ALA A 39 -10.39 -5.34 13.78
CA ALA A 39 -9.58 -4.13 13.69
C ALA A 39 -9.93 -3.32 12.43
N MET A 40 -10.13 -3.99 11.29
CA MET A 40 -10.55 -3.37 10.03
C MET A 40 -11.94 -2.73 10.14
N VAL A 41 -12.91 -3.42 10.74
CA VAL A 41 -14.27 -2.89 10.95
C VAL A 41 -14.23 -1.64 11.85
N LYS A 42 -13.48 -1.67 12.95
CA LYS A 42 -13.30 -0.49 13.80
C LYS A 42 -12.67 0.70 13.06
N ALA A 43 -11.68 0.43 12.20
CA ALA A 43 -11.05 1.47 11.39
C ALA A 43 -12.03 2.11 10.39
N LEU A 44 -12.86 1.28 9.73
CA LEU A 44 -13.95 1.74 8.88
C LEU A 44 -14.95 2.60 9.67
N GLU A 45 -15.49 2.07 10.77
CA GLU A 45 -16.51 2.76 11.59
C GLU A 45 -16.01 4.12 12.07
N TRP A 46 -14.76 4.17 12.53
CA TRP A 46 -14.15 5.43 12.96
C TRP A 46 -14.03 6.41 11.79
N GLN A 47 -13.53 5.98 10.64
CA GLN A 47 -13.33 6.86 9.49
C GLN A 47 -14.64 7.36 8.87
N GLU A 48 -15.66 6.50 8.77
CA GLU A 48 -17.00 6.89 8.30
C GLU A 48 -17.68 7.91 9.26
N ALA A 49 -17.34 7.89 10.55
CA ALA A 49 -17.78 8.89 11.51
C ALA A 49 -16.98 10.22 11.44
N HIS A 50 -15.84 10.24 10.75
CA HIS A 50 -14.96 11.40 10.60
C HIS A 50 -14.62 11.65 9.13
N PRO A 51 -15.62 12.00 8.29
CA PRO A 51 -15.37 12.24 6.86
C PRO A 51 -14.42 13.42 6.66
N ILE A 52 -13.48 13.28 5.73
CA ILE A 52 -12.48 14.29 5.39
C ILE A 52 -12.19 14.24 3.88
N PHE A 53 -11.78 15.37 3.32
CA PHE A 53 -11.27 15.48 1.95
C PHE A 53 -10.33 16.69 1.84
N ALA A 54 -9.50 16.71 0.80
CA ALA A 54 -8.63 17.83 0.49
C ALA A 54 -9.35 18.91 -0.33
N LEU A 55 -10.08 18.49 -1.35
CA LEU A 55 -10.81 19.35 -2.28
C LEU A 55 -12.29 19.00 -2.35
N ALA A 56 -12.62 17.71 -2.44
CA ALA A 56 -13.99 17.24 -2.57
C ALA A 56 -14.11 15.77 -2.14
N PRO A 57 -15.30 15.28 -1.77
CA PRO A 57 -15.53 13.86 -1.46
C PRO A 57 -15.12 12.87 -2.57
N THR A 58 -14.98 13.33 -3.81
CA THR A 58 -14.53 12.55 -4.97
C THR A 58 -13.01 12.66 -5.24
N ASP A 59 -12.25 13.34 -4.39
CA ASP A 59 -10.80 13.49 -4.58
C ASP A 59 -10.00 12.23 -4.26
N TRP A 60 -8.69 12.29 -4.51
CA TRP A 60 -7.77 11.17 -4.32
C TRP A 60 -7.69 10.66 -2.88
N THR A 61 -7.95 11.51 -1.88
CA THR A 61 -7.87 11.11 -0.46
C THR A 61 -8.94 10.07 -0.17
N ASN A 62 -10.17 10.33 -0.64
CA ASN A 62 -11.28 9.39 -0.58
C ASN A 62 -11.12 8.25 -1.57
N GLY A 63 -10.55 8.51 -2.75
CA GLY A 63 -10.21 7.45 -3.71
C GLY A 63 -9.34 6.37 -3.09
N ALA A 64 -8.23 6.76 -2.46
CA ALA A 64 -7.33 5.82 -1.78
C ALA A 64 -7.98 5.14 -0.57
N TYR A 65 -8.77 5.87 0.21
CA TYR A 65 -9.57 5.29 1.29
C TYR A 65 -10.49 4.17 0.79
N TYR A 66 -11.32 4.45 -0.22
CA TYR A 66 -12.30 3.49 -0.71
C TYR A 66 -11.71 2.36 -1.57
N VAL A 67 -10.48 2.50 -2.09
CA VAL A 67 -9.69 1.36 -2.58
C VAL A 67 -9.47 0.35 -1.45
N GLY A 68 -9.07 0.81 -0.26
CA GLY A 68 -8.94 -0.04 0.93
C GLY A 68 -10.25 -0.67 1.38
N VAL A 69 -11.34 0.10 1.42
CA VAL A 69 -12.68 -0.42 1.72
C VAL A 69 -13.13 -1.49 0.70
N SER A 70 -12.82 -1.30 -0.58
CA SER A 70 -13.12 -2.27 -1.65
C SER A 70 -12.37 -3.59 -1.45
N LYS A 71 -11.07 -3.54 -1.12
CA LYS A 71 -10.28 -4.74 -0.83
C LYS A 71 -10.69 -5.42 0.48
N ALA A 72 -11.05 -4.64 1.51
CA ALA A 72 -11.62 -5.17 2.75
C ALA A 72 -12.93 -5.94 2.50
N HIS A 73 -13.86 -5.38 1.73
CA HIS A 73 -15.08 -6.11 1.31
C HIS A 73 -14.72 -7.37 0.51
N GLN A 74 -13.75 -7.27 -0.42
CA GLN A 74 -13.35 -8.40 -1.23
C GLN A 74 -12.84 -9.58 -0.40
N ALA A 75 -12.06 -9.32 0.66
CA ALA A 75 -11.48 -10.33 1.53
C ALA A 75 -12.48 -10.90 2.56
N THR A 76 -13.34 -10.06 3.13
CA THR A 76 -14.22 -10.44 4.25
C THR A 76 -15.64 -10.85 3.82
N LYS A 77 -16.11 -10.32 2.68
CA LYS A 77 -17.54 -10.31 2.27
C LYS A 77 -18.47 -9.64 3.29
N ASN A 78 -17.91 -8.88 4.23
CA ASN A 78 -18.69 -8.24 5.28
C ASN A 78 -19.50 -7.05 4.69
N PRO A 79 -20.83 -7.05 4.81
CA PRO A 79 -21.69 -6.08 4.14
C PRO A 79 -21.49 -4.64 4.59
N ILE A 80 -20.86 -4.38 5.75
CA ILE A 80 -20.58 -3.01 6.22
C ILE A 80 -19.67 -2.24 5.26
N PHE A 81 -18.64 -2.90 4.70
CA PHE A 81 -17.75 -2.29 3.72
C PHE A 81 -18.50 -1.99 2.42
N LEU A 82 -19.36 -2.91 1.96
CA LEU A 82 -20.17 -2.66 0.76
C LEU A 82 -21.20 -1.56 0.96
N ALA A 83 -21.75 -1.43 2.17
CA ALA A 83 -22.66 -0.35 2.51
C ALA A 83 -21.96 1.01 2.40
N ALA A 84 -20.76 1.17 2.96
CA ALA A 84 -19.96 2.39 2.84
C ALA A 84 -19.68 2.76 1.37
N LEU A 85 -19.26 1.79 0.56
CA LEU A 85 -19.02 1.98 -0.88
C LEU A 85 -20.28 2.45 -1.63
N LYS A 86 -21.43 1.84 -1.35
CA LYS A 86 -22.68 2.24 -1.99
C LYS A 86 -23.13 3.62 -1.55
N THR A 87 -23.01 3.95 -0.26
CA THR A 87 -23.39 5.26 0.29
C THR A 87 -22.59 6.37 -0.38
N MET A 88 -21.26 6.24 -0.43
CA MET A 88 -20.41 7.24 -1.09
C MET A 88 -20.66 7.30 -2.60
N GLY A 89 -20.84 6.14 -3.25
CA GLY A 89 -21.15 6.09 -4.68
C GLY A 89 -22.44 6.82 -5.06
N TYR A 90 -23.52 6.63 -4.29
CA TYR A 90 -24.77 7.37 -4.50
C TYR A 90 -24.63 8.86 -4.19
N TYR A 91 -23.89 9.22 -3.13
CA TYR A 91 -23.65 10.62 -2.78
C TYR A 91 -22.90 11.37 -3.89
N ASN A 92 -21.94 10.71 -4.52
CA ASN A 92 -21.13 11.27 -5.61
C ASN A 92 -21.79 11.14 -6.99
N GLU A 93 -23.00 10.57 -7.07
CA GLU A 93 -23.67 10.21 -8.33
C GLU A 93 -22.76 9.38 -9.27
N TRP A 94 -21.84 8.59 -8.70
CA TRP A 94 -20.84 7.78 -9.43
C TRP A 94 -19.89 8.60 -10.35
N LYS A 95 -19.68 9.89 -10.05
CA LYS A 95 -18.81 10.78 -10.83
C LYS A 95 -17.39 10.86 -10.24
N PRO A 96 -16.33 10.81 -11.07
CA PRO A 96 -15.00 11.26 -10.67
C PRO A 96 -14.97 12.79 -10.49
N LEU A 97 -13.87 13.33 -9.98
CA LEU A 97 -13.69 14.79 -9.87
C LEU A 97 -13.38 15.41 -11.25
N TYR A 98 -13.55 16.73 -11.38
CA TYR A 98 -13.71 17.39 -12.68
C TYR A 98 -12.40 17.68 -13.44
N ARG A 99 -11.22 17.58 -12.82
CA ARG A 99 -9.94 17.91 -13.49
C ARG A 99 -9.44 16.69 -14.27
N THR A 100 -9.99 16.50 -15.47
CA THR A 100 -9.70 15.35 -16.34
C THR A 100 -8.23 15.19 -16.74
N TYR A 101 -7.40 16.23 -16.62
CA TYR A 101 -5.95 16.13 -16.83
C TYR A 101 -5.17 15.62 -15.59
N HIS A 102 -5.82 15.47 -14.43
CA HIS A 102 -5.17 15.19 -13.15
C HIS A 102 -5.48 13.77 -12.65
N ALA A 103 -4.45 12.92 -12.49
CA ALA A 103 -4.64 11.51 -12.09
C ALA A 103 -5.42 11.33 -10.77
N ASP A 104 -5.18 12.20 -9.77
CA ASP A 104 -5.93 12.23 -8.50
C ASP A 104 -7.46 12.16 -8.66
N ASP A 105 -7.99 12.82 -9.68
CA ASP A 105 -9.44 13.02 -9.82
C ASP A 105 -10.19 11.77 -10.27
N VAL A 106 -9.47 10.73 -10.70
CA VAL A 106 -10.05 9.44 -11.10
C VAL A 106 -9.93 8.35 -10.05
N ALA A 107 -9.14 8.54 -8.98
CA ALA A 107 -8.86 7.48 -8.01
C ALA A 107 -10.14 6.90 -7.38
N ILE A 108 -11.15 7.73 -7.14
CA ILE A 108 -12.46 7.32 -6.62
C ILE A 108 -13.19 6.35 -7.56
N SER A 109 -12.93 6.37 -8.86
CA SER A 109 -13.53 5.44 -9.81
C SER A 109 -13.14 3.98 -9.56
N TYR A 110 -12.08 3.69 -8.80
CA TYR A 110 -11.76 2.31 -8.40
C TYR A 110 -12.92 1.66 -7.63
N MET A 111 -13.50 2.38 -6.65
CA MET A 111 -14.64 1.87 -5.89
C MET A 111 -15.91 1.75 -6.74
N TYR A 112 -16.10 2.62 -7.73
CA TYR A 112 -17.23 2.56 -8.65
C TYR A 112 -17.17 1.31 -9.52
N LEU A 113 -15.98 1.04 -10.08
CA LEU A 113 -15.71 -0.17 -10.84
C LEU A 113 -15.89 -1.43 -9.98
N TYR A 114 -15.39 -1.40 -8.75
CA TYR A 114 -15.58 -2.51 -7.81
C TYR A 114 -17.06 -2.74 -7.49
N ALA A 115 -17.82 -1.68 -7.16
CA ALA A 115 -19.24 -1.77 -6.88
C ALA A 115 -20.03 -2.34 -8.09
N ASN A 116 -19.70 -1.92 -9.31
CA ASN A 116 -20.31 -2.48 -10.52
C ASN A 116 -20.05 -3.99 -10.68
N ALA A 117 -18.86 -4.47 -10.30
CA ALA A 117 -18.52 -5.89 -10.34
C ALA A 117 -19.30 -6.72 -9.30
N THR A 118 -19.76 -6.11 -8.19
CA THR A 118 -20.60 -6.80 -7.19
C THR A 118 -22.04 -7.03 -7.66
N ARG A 119 -22.56 -6.13 -8.51
CA ARG A 119 -23.90 -6.24 -9.10
C ARG A 119 -23.95 -5.48 -10.42
N LYS A 120 -24.23 -6.22 -11.50
CA LYS A 120 -24.41 -5.66 -12.85
C LYS A 120 -25.42 -4.51 -12.84
N ASN A 121 -25.07 -3.41 -13.51
CA ASN A 121 -25.88 -2.19 -13.67
C ASN A 121 -26.16 -1.43 -12.35
N LEU A 122 -25.38 -1.67 -11.29
CA LEU A 122 -25.48 -0.89 -10.05
C LEU A 122 -24.96 0.55 -10.23
N VAL A 123 -23.98 0.72 -11.12
CA VAL A 123 -23.18 1.93 -11.28
C VAL A 123 -23.25 2.40 -12.72
N ASP A 124 -23.43 3.71 -12.92
CA ASP A 124 -23.20 4.33 -14.23
C ASP A 124 -21.70 4.59 -14.41
N LEU A 125 -21.06 3.84 -15.32
CA LEU A 125 -19.64 4.01 -15.64
C LEU A 125 -19.38 5.06 -16.73
N GLY A 126 -20.42 5.69 -17.29
CA GLY A 126 -20.31 6.75 -18.28
C GLY A 126 -19.37 7.88 -17.86
N PRO A 127 -19.51 8.46 -16.65
CA PRO A 127 -18.59 9.50 -16.17
C PRO A 127 -17.14 9.04 -16.04
N THR A 128 -16.89 7.80 -15.61
CA THR A 128 -15.55 7.23 -15.53
C THR A 128 -14.95 7.06 -16.93
N LYS A 129 -15.74 6.58 -17.90
CA LYS A 129 -15.31 6.47 -19.30
C LYS A 129 -14.91 7.83 -19.87
N VAL A 130 -15.76 8.84 -19.71
CA VAL A 130 -15.49 10.21 -20.20
C VAL A 130 -14.19 10.74 -19.60
N PHE A 131 -13.99 10.55 -18.29
CA PHE A 131 -12.74 10.94 -17.64
C PHE A 131 -11.54 10.25 -18.29
N LEU A 132 -11.56 8.92 -18.44
CA LEU A 132 -10.43 8.16 -19.01
C LEU A 132 -10.16 8.54 -20.45
N ASP A 133 -11.20 8.73 -21.27
CA ASP A 133 -11.08 9.15 -22.65
C ASP A 133 -10.36 10.51 -22.75
N THR A 134 -10.83 11.50 -22.00
CA THR A 134 -10.21 12.84 -21.98
C THR A 134 -8.80 12.79 -21.39
N HIS A 135 -8.60 12.13 -20.25
CA HIS A 135 -7.31 12.05 -19.57
C HIS A 135 -6.22 11.47 -20.49
N LEU A 136 -6.52 10.34 -21.13
CA LEU A 136 -5.54 9.58 -21.89
C LEU A 136 -5.38 10.09 -23.32
N TYR A 137 -6.42 10.59 -23.97
CA TYR A 137 -6.40 10.86 -25.41
C TYR A 137 -6.55 12.33 -25.81
N GLU A 138 -7.12 13.21 -24.99
CA GLU A 138 -7.27 14.64 -25.35
C GLU A 138 -6.06 15.49 -24.91
N PRO A 139 -5.57 16.43 -25.75
CA PRO A 139 -4.39 17.24 -25.44
C PRO A 139 -4.57 18.06 -24.15
N ASN A 140 -3.49 18.20 -23.38
CA ASN A 140 -3.44 19.08 -22.21
C ASN A 140 -2.00 19.48 -21.90
N SER A 141 -1.80 20.57 -21.17
CA SER A 141 -0.47 21.15 -20.94
C SER A 141 0.52 20.22 -20.23
N TRP A 142 0.05 19.25 -19.42
CA TRP A 142 0.93 18.31 -18.72
C TRP A 142 1.38 17.21 -19.66
N LYS A 143 0.44 16.63 -20.41
CA LYS A 143 0.72 15.62 -21.44
C LYS A 143 1.58 16.15 -22.57
N ASP A 144 1.38 17.41 -22.95
CA ASP A 144 2.13 18.06 -24.02
C ASP A 144 3.45 18.66 -23.52
N GLY A 145 3.73 18.61 -22.21
CA GLY A 145 4.95 19.17 -21.60
C GLY A 145 5.07 20.69 -21.73
N THR A 146 3.95 21.39 -21.90
CA THR A 146 3.88 22.85 -22.11
C THR A 146 3.46 23.63 -20.86
N ASP A 147 3.33 22.97 -19.71
CA ASP A 147 3.06 23.65 -18.44
C ASP A 147 4.18 24.62 -18.05
N LYS A 148 3.81 25.73 -17.41
CA LYS A 148 4.77 26.75 -16.95
C LYS A 148 5.68 26.24 -15.84
N LYS A 149 5.21 25.24 -15.08
CA LYS A 149 5.95 24.62 -13.98
C LYS A 149 6.91 23.56 -14.54
N LYS A 150 8.21 23.75 -14.29
CA LYS A 150 9.28 22.92 -14.85
C LYS A 150 9.17 21.44 -14.47
N GLU A 151 8.54 21.12 -13.35
CA GLU A 151 8.34 19.74 -12.91
C GLU A 151 7.23 19.00 -13.70
N LYS A 152 6.30 19.73 -14.33
CA LYS A 152 5.09 19.17 -14.96
C LYS A 152 5.26 18.91 -16.45
N LYS A 153 6.23 18.05 -16.79
CA LYS A 153 6.63 17.77 -18.18
C LYS A 153 5.89 16.60 -18.84
N ILE A 154 5.23 15.77 -18.05
CA ILE A 154 4.50 14.57 -18.50
C ILE A 154 3.16 14.49 -17.76
N LEU A 155 2.23 13.66 -18.25
CA LEU A 155 0.89 13.54 -17.67
C LEU A 155 0.94 13.14 -16.18
N TRP A 156 1.78 12.16 -15.86
CA TRP A 156 2.01 11.64 -14.51
C TRP A 156 3.39 12.06 -13.99
N TRP A 157 3.59 13.36 -13.83
CA TRP A 157 4.88 13.95 -13.46
C TRP A 157 5.31 13.71 -12.00
N TRP A 158 4.49 13.01 -11.20
CA TRP A 158 4.76 12.67 -9.81
C TRP A 158 4.42 11.20 -9.55
N CYS A 159 5.19 10.52 -8.70
CA CYS A 159 5.09 9.07 -8.53
C CYS A 159 3.75 8.61 -7.96
N ASP A 160 3.08 9.45 -7.17
CA ASP A 160 1.82 9.12 -6.50
C ASP A 160 0.70 8.84 -7.53
N ALA A 161 0.77 9.46 -8.71
CA ALA A 161 -0.16 9.24 -9.82
C ALA A 161 -0.25 7.76 -10.24
N LEU A 162 0.81 6.98 -10.00
CA LEU A 162 0.89 5.56 -10.35
C LEU A 162 0.00 4.66 -9.49
N PHE A 163 -0.54 5.17 -8.38
CA PHE A 163 -1.64 4.55 -7.64
C PHE A 163 -3.01 5.05 -8.08
N MET A 164 -3.10 6.33 -8.46
CA MET A 164 -4.39 7.01 -8.67
C MET A 164 -5.09 6.55 -9.94
N ALA A 165 -4.37 6.52 -11.07
CA ALA A 165 -4.96 6.23 -12.38
C ALA A 165 -4.75 4.79 -12.88
N PRO A 166 -3.53 4.21 -12.84
CA PRO A 166 -3.28 2.90 -13.45
C PRO A 166 -4.15 1.73 -12.92
N PRO A 167 -4.41 1.60 -11.60
CA PRO A 167 -5.33 0.57 -11.10
C PRO A 167 -6.76 0.73 -11.63
N VAL A 168 -7.25 1.97 -11.74
CA VAL A 168 -8.58 2.27 -12.31
C VAL A 168 -8.63 1.86 -13.78
N ILE A 169 -7.60 2.22 -14.55
CA ILE A 169 -7.49 1.88 -15.97
C ILE A 169 -7.47 0.35 -16.17
N THR A 170 -6.70 -0.36 -15.35
CA THR A 170 -6.59 -1.82 -15.44
C THR A 170 -7.93 -2.50 -15.18
N VAL A 171 -8.64 -2.10 -14.13
CA VAL A 171 -9.96 -2.65 -13.81
C VAL A 171 -10.99 -2.27 -14.87
N TYR A 172 -10.96 -1.03 -15.38
CA TYR A 172 -11.85 -0.59 -16.45
C TYR A 172 -11.65 -1.42 -17.73
N ALA A 173 -10.40 -1.57 -18.18
CA ALA A 173 -10.06 -2.37 -19.35
C ALA A 173 -10.48 -3.84 -19.20
N LYS A 174 -10.32 -4.42 -18.00
CA LYS A 174 -10.81 -5.77 -17.69
C LYS A 174 -12.33 -5.90 -17.78
N GLN A 175 -13.09 -4.89 -17.33
CA GLN A 175 -14.55 -4.92 -17.37
C GLN A 175 -15.12 -4.69 -18.77
N THR A 176 -14.46 -3.87 -19.61
CA THR A 176 -14.95 -3.52 -20.95
C THR A 176 -14.35 -4.34 -22.08
N GLY A 177 -13.18 -4.95 -21.85
CA GLY A 177 -12.38 -5.62 -22.89
C GLY A 177 -11.63 -4.65 -23.81
N GLU A 178 -11.61 -3.35 -23.51
CA GLU A 178 -10.96 -2.34 -24.35
C GLU A 178 -9.45 -2.22 -24.08
N GLN A 179 -8.65 -3.02 -24.78
CA GLN A 179 -7.18 -3.08 -24.60
C GLN A 179 -6.47 -1.73 -24.79
N LYS A 180 -6.99 -0.83 -25.64
CA LYS A 180 -6.43 0.50 -25.91
C LYS A 180 -6.10 1.31 -24.65
N TYR A 181 -6.82 1.08 -23.55
CA TYR A 181 -6.59 1.77 -22.28
C TYR A 181 -5.34 1.24 -21.57
N LEU A 182 -5.03 -0.07 -21.68
CA LEU A 182 -3.78 -0.63 -21.15
C LEU A 182 -2.57 -0.10 -21.92
N ASP A 183 -2.67 0.01 -23.25
CA ASP A 183 -1.59 0.54 -24.08
C ASP A 183 -1.31 2.02 -23.78
N ALA A 184 -2.37 2.81 -23.60
CA ALA A 184 -2.25 4.19 -23.15
C ALA A 184 -1.67 4.29 -21.72
N MET A 185 -2.12 3.43 -20.80
CA MET A 185 -1.55 3.35 -19.46
C MET A 185 -0.06 3.04 -19.50
N HIS A 186 0.37 2.06 -20.29
CA HIS A 186 1.77 1.67 -20.39
C HIS A 186 2.64 2.82 -20.89
N LYS A 187 2.20 3.56 -21.92
CA LYS A 187 2.89 4.76 -22.40
C LYS A 187 3.17 5.76 -21.26
N TYR A 188 2.13 6.18 -20.53
CA TYR A 188 2.29 7.20 -19.48
C TYR A 188 3.00 6.64 -18.23
N TYR A 189 2.88 5.34 -17.96
CA TYR A 189 3.64 4.68 -16.89
C TYR A 189 5.14 4.70 -17.22
N MET A 190 5.52 4.38 -18.46
CA MET A 190 6.91 4.41 -18.92
C MET A 190 7.51 5.81 -18.87
N GLU A 191 6.76 6.85 -19.27
CA GLU A 191 7.19 8.24 -19.11
C GLU A 191 7.53 8.56 -17.64
N THR A 192 6.71 8.09 -16.69
CA THR A 192 6.93 8.30 -15.25
C THR A 192 8.10 7.48 -14.73
N TYR A 193 8.21 6.22 -15.16
CA TYR A 193 9.30 5.32 -14.80
C TYR A 193 10.65 5.87 -15.27
N ASP A 194 10.75 6.23 -16.54
CA ASP A 194 11.97 6.78 -17.13
C ASP A 194 12.35 8.12 -16.48
N LEU A 195 11.34 8.91 -16.10
CA LEU A 195 11.57 10.19 -15.43
C LEU A 195 11.97 10.02 -13.97
N LEU A 196 11.35 9.14 -13.18
CA LEU A 196 11.41 9.20 -11.70
C LEU A 196 12.00 7.96 -11.02
N TYR A 197 12.11 6.81 -11.69
CA TYR A 197 12.64 5.60 -11.07
C TYR A 197 14.17 5.65 -11.01
N ASP A 198 14.71 5.57 -9.81
CA ASP A 198 16.13 5.42 -9.57
C ASP A 198 16.51 3.94 -9.62
N LYS A 199 17.20 3.53 -10.68
CA LYS A 199 17.58 2.13 -10.92
C LYS A 199 18.63 1.61 -9.94
N GLU A 200 19.44 2.49 -9.35
CA GLU A 200 20.44 2.11 -8.35
C GLU A 200 19.74 1.84 -7.00
N GLU A 201 18.86 2.76 -6.61
CA GLU A 201 18.17 2.72 -5.33
C GLU A 201 16.94 1.83 -5.35
N LYS A 202 16.40 1.51 -6.53
CA LYS A 202 15.16 0.76 -6.77
C LYS A 202 13.94 1.40 -6.11
N LEU A 203 13.89 2.73 -6.18
CA LEU A 203 12.87 3.58 -5.56
C LEU A 203 12.52 4.72 -6.52
N PHE A 204 11.32 5.26 -6.36
CA PHE A 204 10.85 6.43 -7.11
C PHE A 204 11.12 7.72 -6.34
N ALA A 205 11.79 8.68 -7.01
CA ALA A 205 11.72 10.07 -6.59
C ALA A 205 10.28 10.56 -6.71
N ARG A 206 9.83 11.43 -5.79
CA ARG A 206 8.44 11.87 -5.76
C ARG A 206 8.06 12.66 -7.02
N ASP A 207 8.95 13.55 -7.44
CA ASP A 207 8.91 14.31 -8.69
C ASP A 207 10.34 14.81 -8.99
N THR A 208 10.51 15.57 -10.07
CA THR A 208 11.84 16.00 -10.55
C THR A 208 12.63 16.83 -9.54
N ARG A 209 11.99 17.44 -8.52
CA ARG A 209 12.69 18.22 -7.49
C ARG A 209 13.60 17.36 -6.61
N PHE A 210 13.28 16.08 -6.47
CA PHE A 210 14.01 15.13 -5.63
C PHE A 210 15.04 14.29 -6.39
N GLN A 211 15.26 14.60 -7.67
CA GLN A 211 16.27 13.94 -8.49
C GLN A 211 17.60 14.66 -8.43
N TRP A 212 18.67 13.88 -8.24
CA TRP A 212 20.02 14.40 -8.30
C TRP A 212 20.45 14.65 -9.75
N GLY A 213 21.17 15.75 -9.99
CA GLY A 213 21.68 16.15 -11.31
C GLY A 213 20.64 16.72 -12.27
N VAL A 214 19.40 16.93 -11.82
CA VAL A 214 18.29 17.50 -12.63
C VAL A 214 18.05 18.98 -12.33
N ASN A 215 18.30 19.41 -11.09
CA ASN A 215 18.07 20.79 -10.63
C ASN A 215 19.40 21.52 -10.42
N ASP A 216 19.34 22.83 -10.19
CA ASP A 216 20.53 23.65 -9.93
C ASP A 216 21.26 23.19 -8.64
N GLU A 217 20.51 22.70 -7.65
CA GLU A 217 21.03 22.10 -6.42
C GLU A 217 20.27 20.81 -6.08
N ASP A 218 21.02 19.79 -5.65
CA ASP A 218 20.47 18.51 -5.24
C ASP A 218 19.89 18.59 -3.82
N LEU A 219 18.61 18.25 -3.66
CA LEU A 219 18.00 18.06 -2.35
C LEU A 219 18.50 16.76 -1.71
N LYS A 220 18.83 16.84 -0.42
CA LYS A 220 19.39 15.72 0.35
C LYS A 220 18.71 15.60 1.71
N GLU A 221 18.64 14.37 2.18
CA GLU A 221 18.31 14.09 3.57
C GLU A 221 19.38 14.66 4.52
N PRO A 222 19.09 14.84 5.83
CA PRO A 222 20.07 15.30 6.81
C PRO A 222 21.37 14.48 6.86
N ASN A 223 21.30 13.18 6.53
CA ASN A 223 22.45 12.29 6.45
C ASN A 223 23.20 12.32 5.09
N GLY A 224 22.80 13.22 4.18
CA GLY A 224 23.43 13.42 2.89
C GLY A 224 22.97 12.48 1.77
N LYS A 225 22.04 11.56 2.04
CA LYS A 225 21.50 10.63 1.01
C LYS A 225 20.40 11.28 0.17
N LYS A 226 20.03 10.60 -0.93
CA LYS A 226 18.87 10.93 -1.77
C LYS A 226 17.57 10.88 -0.94
N ILE A 227 16.63 11.74 -1.28
CA ILE A 227 15.31 11.79 -0.63
C ILE A 227 14.37 10.83 -1.35
N PHE A 228 13.98 9.76 -0.65
CA PHE A 228 12.90 8.87 -1.09
C PHE A 228 11.80 8.88 -0.03
N TRP A 229 10.69 9.51 -0.38
CA TRP A 229 9.52 9.59 0.48
C TRP A 229 8.81 8.23 0.56
N ALA A 230 8.54 7.78 1.78
CA ALA A 230 7.97 6.47 2.02
C ALA A 230 6.56 6.35 1.43
N ARG A 231 5.63 7.26 1.75
CA ARG A 231 4.27 7.16 1.18
C ARG A 231 4.26 7.29 -0.35
N GLY A 232 5.16 8.07 -0.94
CA GLY A 232 5.36 8.14 -2.40
C GLY A 232 5.65 6.78 -3.01
N ASN A 233 6.62 6.07 -2.43
CA ASN A 233 6.95 4.70 -2.86
C ASN A 233 5.86 3.68 -2.47
N GLY A 234 5.10 3.94 -1.41
CA GLY A 234 3.93 3.18 -1.00
C GLY A 234 2.83 3.20 -2.06
N TRP A 235 2.55 4.38 -2.61
CA TRP A 235 1.64 4.54 -3.75
C TRP A 235 2.05 3.66 -4.91
N VAL A 236 3.30 3.77 -5.36
CA VAL A 236 3.77 3.00 -6.51
C VAL A 236 3.72 1.50 -6.27
N LEU A 237 4.26 1.02 -5.14
CA LEU A 237 4.37 -0.43 -4.88
C LEU A 237 3.00 -1.09 -4.69
N SER A 238 2.09 -0.45 -3.95
CA SER A 238 0.71 -0.92 -3.82
C SER A 238 -0.08 -0.78 -5.12
N GLY A 239 0.17 0.26 -5.92
CA GLY A 239 -0.40 0.45 -7.25
C GLY A 239 -0.01 -0.70 -8.18
N LEU A 240 1.25 -1.13 -8.16
CA LEU A 240 1.72 -2.30 -8.90
C LEU A 240 1.00 -3.59 -8.47
N ALA A 241 0.82 -3.82 -7.16
CA ALA A 241 0.06 -4.97 -6.67
C ALA A 241 -1.42 -4.93 -7.14
N LEU A 242 -2.04 -3.75 -7.15
CA LEU A 242 -3.40 -3.56 -7.67
C LEU A 242 -3.48 -3.80 -9.18
N ILE A 243 -2.53 -3.28 -9.96
CA ILE A 243 -2.44 -3.51 -11.41
C ILE A 243 -2.29 -5.01 -11.68
N LEU A 244 -1.29 -5.66 -11.09
CA LEU A 244 -0.99 -7.08 -11.33
C LEU A 244 -2.10 -8.03 -10.87
N THR A 245 -3.01 -7.58 -9.99
CA THR A 245 -4.22 -8.34 -9.62
C THR A 245 -5.19 -8.51 -10.79
N ASP A 246 -5.29 -7.49 -11.65
CA ASP A 246 -6.31 -7.42 -12.70
C ASP A 246 -5.74 -7.37 -14.12
N LEU A 247 -4.43 -7.16 -14.28
CA LEU A 247 -3.73 -7.16 -15.55
C LEU A 247 -3.68 -8.58 -16.16
N PRO A 248 -4.08 -8.78 -17.44
CA PRO A 248 -3.95 -10.06 -18.10
C PRO A 248 -2.50 -10.56 -18.13
N LYS A 249 -2.27 -11.84 -17.83
CA LYS A 249 -0.91 -12.42 -17.82
C LYS A 249 -0.29 -12.45 -19.23
N GLU A 250 -1.13 -12.50 -20.25
CA GLU A 250 -0.75 -12.49 -21.66
C GLU A 250 -0.54 -11.07 -22.22
N TYR A 251 -0.73 -10.02 -21.41
CA TYR A 251 -0.45 -8.66 -21.84
C TYR A 251 1.03 -8.48 -22.17
N GLU A 252 1.34 -7.85 -23.30
CA GLU A 252 2.70 -7.80 -23.85
C GLU A 252 3.73 -7.16 -22.89
N HIS A 253 3.28 -6.26 -22.02
CA HIS A 253 4.13 -5.56 -21.05
C HIS A 253 3.97 -6.10 -19.61
N TYR A 254 3.33 -7.25 -19.40
CA TYR A 254 3.13 -7.82 -18.06
C TYR A 254 4.45 -7.94 -17.26
N ASP A 255 5.50 -8.44 -17.91
CA ASP A 255 6.80 -8.66 -17.28
C ASP A 255 7.47 -7.37 -16.80
N PHE A 256 7.22 -6.23 -17.45
CA PHE A 256 7.72 -4.94 -16.97
C PHE A 256 7.16 -4.64 -15.57
N TYR A 257 5.85 -4.72 -15.38
CA TYR A 257 5.20 -4.44 -14.09
C TYR A 257 5.60 -5.45 -13.03
N LEU A 258 5.70 -6.73 -13.40
CA LEU A 258 6.11 -7.79 -12.48
C LEU A 258 7.56 -7.60 -11.99
N ASN A 259 8.48 -7.26 -12.89
CA ASN A 259 9.88 -7.04 -12.53
C ASN A 259 10.07 -5.78 -11.69
N LEU A 260 9.41 -4.67 -12.06
CA LEU A 260 9.41 -3.44 -11.27
C LEU A 260 8.87 -3.69 -9.85
N TYR A 261 7.76 -4.41 -9.75
CA TYR A 261 7.20 -4.82 -8.45
C TYR A 261 8.22 -5.60 -7.62
N LYS A 262 8.90 -6.61 -8.20
CA LYS A 262 9.89 -7.44 -7.48
C LYS A 262 11.09 -6.62 -7.01
N GLU A 263 11.59 -5.72 -7.85
CA GLU A 263 12.72 -4.84 -7.50
C GLU A 263 12.38 -3.94 -6.32
N MET A 264 11.24 -3.23 -6.42
CA MET A 264 10.78 -2.35 -5.36
C MET A 264 10.42 -3.12 -4.09
N ALA A 265 9.73 -4.25 -4.18
CA ALA A 265 9.38 -5.08 -3.03
C ALA A 265 10.63 -5.55 -2.27
N SER A 266 11.66 -6.01 -3.00
CA SER A 266 12.92 -6.41 -2.39
C SER A 266 13.63 -5.23 -1.72
N ARG A 267 13.60 -4.04 -2.32
CA ARG A 267 14.22 -2.85 -1.73
C ARG A 267 13.48 -2.38 -0.49
N ILE A 268 12.16 -2.24 -0.57
CA ILE A 268 11.31 -1.81 0.53
C ILE A 268 11.46 -2.74 1.73
N ALA A 269 11.42 -4.06 1.53
CA ALA A 269 11.64 -5.01 2.62
C ALA A 269 13.02 -4.85 3.29
N SER A 270 14.07 -4.52 2.52
CA SER A 270 15.40 -4.25 3.09
C SER A 270 15.50 -2.96 3.92
N LEU A 271 14.52 -2.08 3.83
CA LEU A 271 14.47 -0.78 4.51
C LEU A 271 13.51 -0.79 5.70
N GLN A 272 12.88 -1.92 6.01
CA GLN A 272 12.03 -2.05 7.19
C GLN A 272 12.86 -1.90 8.46
N GLN A 273 12.35 -1.15 9.43
CA GLN A 273 13.02 -0.98 10.72
C GLN A 273 12.70 -2.13 11.68
N ASP A 274 13.44 -2.20 12.78
CA ASP A 274 13.32 -3.26 13.79
C ASP A 274 11.92 -3.33 14.43
N ASP A 275 11.25 -2.19 14.58
CA ASP A 275 9.89 -2.10 15.10
C ASP A 275 8.80 -2.50 14.08
N GLY A 276 9.19 -2.78 12.84
CA GLY A 276 8.30 -3.20 11.77
C GLY A 276 7.74 -2.08 10.89
N LEU A 277 7.93 -0.82 11.24
CA LEU A 277 7.41 0.32 10.48
C LEU A 277 8.51 1.01 9.68
N TRP A 278 8.13 1.55 8.52
CA TRP A 278 8.98 2.44 7.74
C TRP A 278 8.79 3.87 8.24
N ARG A 279 9.87 4.66 8.27
CA ARG A 279 9.78 6.10 8.55
C ARG A 279 9.41 6.83 7.27
N THR A 280 8.95 8.07 7.40
CA THR A 280 8.56 8.88 6.24
C THR A 280 9.72 9.14 5.26
N SER A 281 10.97 9.16 5.74
CA SER A 281 12.17 9.03 4.91
C SER A 281 12.66 7.59 4.87
N LEU A 282 12.82 7.04 3.66
CA LEU A 282 13.30 5.66 3.46
C LEU A 282 14.81 5.51 3.68
N LEU A 283 15.60 6.55 3.39
CA LEU A 283 17.06 6.49 3.47
C LEU A 283 17.64 7.24 4.68
N SER A 284 16.83 8.03 5.38
CA SER A 284 17.17 8.72 6.63
C SER A 284 16.15 8.43 7.73
N PRO A 285 15.89 7.14 8.08
CA PRO A 285 14.92 6.80 9.11
C PRO A 285 15.28 7.36 10.48
N GLU A 286 16.56 7.59 10.76
CA GLU A 286 17.04 8.22 12.00
C GLU A 286 16.55 9.65 12.20
N SER A 287 16.01 10.29 11.17
CA SER A 287 15.42 11.63 11.27
C SER A 287 14.02 11.64 11.91
N PHE A 288 13.44 10.46 12.19
CA PHE A 288 12.09 10.33 12.76
C PHE A 288 12.06 9.30 13.87
N ASP A 289 11.60 9.72 15.06
CA ASP A 289 11.57 8.88 16.27
C ASP A 289 10.54 7.74 16.20
N HIS A 290 9.58 7.81 15.29
CA HIS A 290 8.52 6.82 15.14
C HIS A 290 8.24 6.52 13.66
N GLY A 291 7.81 5.29 13.37
CA GLY A 291 7.38 4.89 12.03
C GLY A 291 6.08 5.57 11.58
N GLU A 292 5.89 5.66 10.27
CA GLU A 292 4.74 6.28 9.61
C GLU A 292 3.79 5.20 9.07
N VAL A 293 2.52 5.30 9.43
CA VAL A 293 1.55 4.21 9.29
C VAL A 293 0.99 4.07 7.89
N SER A 294 0.79 5.16 7.13
CA SER A 294 0.19 5.05 5.80
C SER A 294 1.13 4.35 4.81
N ALA A 295 2.40 4.75 4.74
CA ALA A 295 3.41 4.07 3.92
C ALA A 295 3.57 2.60 4.33
N SER A 296 3.69 2.35 5.63
CA SER A 296 3.81 1.00 6.18
C SER A 296 2.60 0.12 5.84
N GLY A 297 1.39 0.69 5.83
CA GLY A 297 0.17 0.02 5.38
C GLY A 297 0.23 -0.40 3.91
N PHE A 298 0.62 0.51 3.01
CA PHE A 298 0.78 0.19 1.59
C PHE A 298 1.84 -0.89 1.33
N TYR A 299 2.97 -0.82 2.03
CA TYR A 299 4.02 -1.84 1.91
C TYR A 299 3.58 -3.19 2.45
N THR A 300 2.92 -3.21 3.61
CA THR A 300 2.38 -4.44 4.20
C THR A 300 1.39 -5.10 3.24
N TYR A 301 0.48 -4.32 2.65
CA TYR A 301 -0.44 -4.79 1.61
C TYR A 301 0.32 -5.40 0.42
N ALA A 302 1.24 -4.65 -0.18
CA ALA A 302 1.89 -5.07 -1.40
C ALA A 302 2.80 -6.29 -1.19
N LEU A 303 3.51 -6.37 -0.06
CA LEU A 303 4.35 -7.51 0.29
C LEU A 303 3.49 -8.75 0.60
N ALA A 304 2.42 -8.60 1.39
CA ALA A 304 1.48 -9.69 1.68
C ALA A 304 0.83 -10.22 0.39
N TRP A 305 0.40 -9.32 -0.50
CA TRP A 305 -0.12 -9.67 -1.81
C TRP A 305 0.88 -10.49 -2.62
N GLY A 306 2.17 -10.10 -2.63
CA GLY A 306 3.21 -10.82 -3.36
C GLY A 306 3.42 -12.25 -2.86
N VAL A 307 3.37 -12.44 -1.53
CA VAL A 307 3.43 -13.77 -0.91
C VAL A 307 2.21 -14.59 -1.31
N ASN A 308 1.00 -14.04 -1.14
CA ASN A 308 -0.26 -14.72 -1.45
C ASN A 308 -0.40 -15.13 -2.93
N ASN A 309 0.33 -14.46 -3.83
CA ASN A 309 0.32 -14.74 -5.27
C ASN A 309 1.55 -15.56 -5.73
N GLY A 310 2.38 -16.05 -4.80
CA GLY A 310 3.57 -16.86 -5.12
C GLY A 310 4.66 -16.09 -5.88
N ILE A 311 4.64 -14.76 -5.83
CA ILE A 311 5.62 -13.88 -6.48
C ILE A 311 6.83 -13.64 -5.58
N LEU A 312 6.59 -13.56 -4.27
CA LEU A 312 7.61 -13.35 -3.24
C LEU A 312 7.78 -14.62 -2.40
N ASP A 313 9.02 -14.89 -1.98
CA ASP A 313 9.36 -16.04 -1.14
C ASP A 313 8.67 -15.94 0.24
N GLU A 314 7.80 -16.90 0.53
CA GLU A 314 7.01 -16.90 1.76
C GLU A 314 7.89 -16.91 3.02
N THR A 315 8.96 -17.71 3.03
CA THR A 315 9.83 -17.86 4.20
C THR A 315 10.57 -16.57 4.54
N LYS A 316 10.92 -15.79 3.52
CA LYS A 316 11.60 -14.50 3.66
C LYS A 316 10.64 -13.37 4.03
N TYR A 317 9.49 -13.26 3.36
CA TYR A 317 8.65 -12.05 3.46
C TYR A 317 7.52 -12.17 4.48
N THR A 318 7.01 -13.36 4.78
CA THR A 318 5.92 -13.53 5.76
C THR A 318 6.27 -13.00 7.16
N PRO A 319 7.48 -13.24 7.71
CA PRO A 319 7.87 -12.68 9.01
C PRO A 319 7.84 -11.14 9.02
N GLU A 320 8.33 -10.51 7.94
CA GLU A 320 8.39 -9.05 7.80
C GLU A 320 6.99 -8.42 7.70
N VAL A 321 6.09 -9.07 6.96
CA VAL A 321 4.68 -8.70 6.84
C VAL A 321 3.96 -8.81 8.19
N LYS A 322 4.15 -9.93 8.92
CA LYS A 322 3.54 -10.14 10.25
C LYS A 322 4.06 -9.12 11.27
N LYS A 323 5.35 -8.77 11.21
CA LYS A 323 5.98 -7.73 12.03
C LYS A 323 5.37 -6.36 11.76
N ALA A 324 5.23 -5.97 10.49
CA ALA A 324 4.61 -4.71 10.10
C ALA A 324 3.14 -4.63 10.55
N TRP A 325 2.36 -5.69 10.30
CA TRP A 325 0.96 -5.75 10.71
C TRP A 325 0.77 -5.56 12.22
N LYS A 326 1.60 -6.23 13.03
CA LYS A 326 1.58 -6.07 14.49
C LYS A 326 1.82 -4.61 14.89
N ALA A 327 2.77 -3.93 14.25
CA ALA A 327 3.08 -2.53 14.53
C ALA A 327 1.97 -1.57 14.06
N LEU A 328 1.34 -1.84 12.91
CA LEU A 328 0.18 -1.10 12.42
C LEU A 328 -0.99 -1.17 13.40
N VAL A 329 -1.32 -2.37 13.89
CA VAL A 329 -2.40 -2.55 14.89
C VAL A 329 -2.08 -1.84 16.21
N ALA A 330 -0.81 -1.79 16.62
CA ALA A 330 -0.40 -1.05 17.82
C ALA A 330 -0.57 0.48 17.69
N CYS A 331 -0.67 0.99 16.45
CA CYS A 331 -0.95 2.40 16.17
C CYS A 331 -2.44 2.72 16.07
N GLN A 332 -3.31 1.70 16.07
CA GLN A 332 -4.75 1.89 16.11
C GLN A 332 -5.20 2.19 17.54
N HIS A 333 -5.96 3.26 17.71
CA HIS A 333 -6.57 3.62 18.99
C HIS A 333 -7.75 2.70 19.32
N GLU A 334 -8.15 2.64 20.59
CA GLU A 334 -9.23 1.75 21.05
C GLU A 334 -10.58 2.00 20.33
N ASN A 335 -10.83 3.26 19.97
CA ASN A 335 -12.02 3.72 19.24
C ASN A 335 -11.97 3.45 17.72
N GLY A 336 -10.85 2.92 17.20
CA GLY A 336 -10.68 2.56 15.79
C GLY A 336 -9.83 3.54 14.99
N MET A 337 -9.49 4.72 15.50
CA MET A 337 -8.64 5.69 14.80
C MET A 337 -7.29 5.08 14.44
N VAL A 338 -6.90 5.20 13.17
CA VAL A 338 -5.56 4.82 12.70
C VAL A 338 -4.64 6.03 12.84
N GLY A 339 -3.81 6.04 13.88
CA GLY A 339 -2.88 7.14 14.19
C GLY A 339 -1.52 7.01 13.48
N TRP A 340 -0.59 7.93 13.76
CA TRP A 340 0.75 7.98 13.15
C TRP A 340 0.75 8.08 11.62
N VAL A 341 -0.30 8.67 11.07
CA VAL A 341 -0.42 8.95 9.64
C VAL A 341 0.11 10.36 9.39
N GLN A 342 1.10 10.51 8.53
CA GLN A 342 1.56 11.83 8.10
C GLN A 342 0.46 12.49 7.26
N ASP A 343 0.19 13.78 7.51
CA ASP A 343 -0.76 14.58 6.75
C ASP A 343 -0.39 14.73 5.26
N ILE A 344 -1.30 15.32 4.47
CA ILE A 344 -1.10 15.53 3.03
C ILE A 344 0.23 16.25 2.78
N GLY A 345 1.05 15.67 1.90
CA GLY A 345 2.40 16.17 1.65
C GLY A 345 3.02 15.58 0.39
N ALA A 346 4.25 15.99 0.11
CA ALA A 346 5.03 15.61 -1.06
C ALA A 346 6.49 15.26 -0.72
N SER A 347 6.81 15.14 0.56
CA SER A 347 8.14 14.94 1.12
C SER A 347 8.06 14.27 2.50
N PRO A 348 9.17 13.74 3.02
CA PRO A 348 9.29 13.31 4.41
C PRO A 348 8.89 14.42 5.40
N GLU A 349 7.84 14.19 6.20
CA GLU A 349 7.38 15.10 7.27
C GLU A 349 6.90 14.29 8.48
N PRO A 350 7.00 14.82 9.71
CA PRO A 350 6.64 14.08 10.91
C PRO A 350 5.14 13.75 10.97
N ALA A 351 4.84 12.68 11.70
CA ALA A 351 3.48 12.29 12.10
C ALA A 351 3.43 12.19 13.64
N THR A 352 2.23 12.19 14.20
CA THR A 352 2.02 12.03 15.64
C THR A 352 1.05 10.90 15.90
N LYS A 353 1.01 10.42 17.15
CA LYS A 353 0.05 9.39 17.58
C LYS A 353 -1.41 9.73 17.21
N ASP A 354 -1.76 11.01 17.18
CA ASP A 354 -3.12 11.47 16.96
C ASP A 354 -3.36 12.03 15.55
N SER A 355 -2.35 12.04 14.67
CA SER A 355 -2.54 12.41 13.27
C SER A 355 -3.09 11.22 12.47
N TRP A 356 -4.16 11.47 11.72
CA TRP A 356 -4.93 10.48 10.97
C TRP A 356 -5.37 11.09 9.63
N GLN A 357 -5.57 10.24 8.63
CA GLN A 357 -6.17 10.62 7.35
C GLN A 357 -6.97 9.45 6.78
N ASN A 358 -7.98 9.75 5.97
CA ASN A 358 -8.81 8.74 5.28
C ASN A 358 -7.97 7.76 4.45
N TYR A 359 -6.96 8.23 3.72
CA TYR A 359 -6.06 7.37 2.96
C TYR A 359 -5.14 6.51 3.85
N GLY A 360 -4.86 6.93 5.09
CA GLY A 360 -4.16 6.12 6.08
C GLY A 360 -5.01 4.95 6.56
N THR A 361 -6.30 5.21 6.81
CA THR A 361 -7.29 4.14 7.04
C THR A 361 -7.39 3.22 5.82
N GLY A 362 -7.40 3.78 4.61
CA GLY A 362 -7.37 3.00 3.36
C GLY A 362 -6.18 2.04 3.28
N ALA A 363 -4.98 2.52 3.60
CA ALA A 363 -3.75 1.72 3.64
C ALA A 363 -3.81 0.61 4.70
N PHE A 364 -4.36 0.92 5.89
CA PHE A 364 -4.58 -0.07 6.95
C PHE A 364 -5.55 -1.18 6.53
N LEU A 365 -6.66 -0.82 5.88
CA LEU A 365 -7.64 -1.76 5.33
C LEU A 365 -7.06 -2.62 4.20
N LEU A 366 -6.23 -2.02 3.33
CA LEU A 366 -5.47 -2.76 2.32
C LEU A 366 -4.59 -3.83 2.97
N ALA A 367 -3.77 -3.46 3.95
CA ALA A 367 -2.90 -4.39 4.66
C ALA A 367 -3.70 -5.54 5.28
N GLY A 368 -4.72 -5.22 6.08
CA GLY A 368 -5.58 -6.23 6.72
C GLY A 368 -6.21 -7.19 5.72
N SER A 369 -6.65 -6.69 4.55
CA SER A 369 -7.30 -7.51 3.53
C SER A 369 -6.42 -8.61 2.94
N GLU A 370 -5.10 -8.42 2.85
CA GLU A 370 -4.15 -9.45 2.38
C GLU A 370 -3.65 -10.32 3.54
N LEU A 371 -3.55 -9.76 4.75
CA LEU A 371 -3.24 -10.52 5.96
C LEU A 371 -4.28 -11.60 6.26
N LEU A 372 -5.56 -11.37 5.95
CA LEU A 372 -6.62 -12.38 6.07
C LEU A 372 -6.41 -13.61 5.16
N LYS A 373 -5.65 -13.44 4.07
CA LYS A 373 -5.39 -14.50 3.08
C LYS A 373 -4.09 -15.26 3.36
N LEU A 374 -3.18 -14.68 4.14
CA LEU A 374 -1.94 -15.35 4.56
C LEU A 374 -2.25 -16.58 5.41
N GLU A 375 -1.43 -17.61 5.23
CA GLU A 375 -1.49 -18.88 5.96
C GLU A 375 -0.58 -18.90 7.22
#